data_AF-A0A933VUP0-F1
#
_entry.id   AF-A0A933VUP0-F1
#
_cell.length_a   1.000
_cell.length_b   1.000
_cell.length_c   1.000
_cell.angle_alpha   90.00
_cell.angle_beta   90.00
_cell.angle_gamma   90.00
#
_symmetry.space_group_name_H-M   'P 1'
#
loop_
_entity.id
_entity.type
_entity.pdbx_description
1 polymer ?
#
loop_
_entity_poly.entity_id
_entity_poly.type
_entity_poly.pdbx_seq_one_letter_code
_entity_poly.pdbx_strand_id
1 'polypeptide(L)' 'MTAPKPDPISYPPRGLSREEAARYIGVGCTKFDEMVADGRMPRPKRVDGRVIWDRLRLDAAFSDLDEDKRINPLDRLR' A
#
# COMPACT_ATOMS: atom_id res chain seq x y z
N MET A 1 15.34 -13.79 -8.93
CA MET A 1 14.36 -13.16 -8.03
C MET A 1 13.13 -14.04 -8.02
N THR A 2 12.92 -14.81 -6.96
CA THR A 2 11.77 -15.72 -6.83
C THR A 2 10.52 -14.87 -6.62
N ALA A 3 9.50 -15.05 -7.47
CA ALA A 3 8.22 -14.37 -7.30
C ALA A 3 7.65 -14.67 -5.89
N PRO A 4 7.06 -13.68 -5.19
CA PRO A 4 6.49 -13.91 -3.87
C PRO A 4 5.40 -14.96 -3.97
N LYS A 5 5.50 -16.00 -3.13
CA LYS A 5 4.52 -17.08 -3.04
C LYS A 5 3.14 -16.45 -2.72
N PRO A 6 2.06 -16.80 -3.44
CA PRO A 6 0.74 -16.28 -3.12
C PRO A 6 0.36 -16.67 -1.69
N ASP A 7 -0.24 -15.74 -0.95
CA ASP A 7 -0.69 -16.00 0.41
C ASP A 7 -1.72 -17.13 0.41
N PRO A 8 -1.58 -18.13 1.29
CA PRO A 8 -2.50 -19.27 1.37
C PRO A 8 -3.84 -18.90 2.05
N ILE A 9 -3.99 -17.66 2.53
CA ILE A 9 -5.16 -17.22 3.30
C ILE A 9 -6.13 -16.52 2.35
N SER A 10 -7.40 -16.95 2.33
CA SER A 10 -8.46 -16.32 1.52
C SER A 10 -8.77 -14.87 1.89
N TYR A 11 -8.27 -14.39 3.03
CA TYR A 11 -8.47 -13.02 3.50
C TYR A 11 -7.19 -12.46 4.12
N PRO A 12 -6.86 -11.18 3.85
CA PRO A 12 -5.67 -10.56 4.40
C PRO A 12 -5.79 -10.40 5.92
N PRO A 13 -4.76 -10.78 6.71
CA PRO A 13 -4.73 -10.54 8.14
C PRO A 13 -4.81 -9.05 8.44
N ARG A 14 -5.20 -8.69 9.67
CA ARG A 14 -5.33 -7.28 10.05
C ARG A 14 -3.98 -6.55 10.11
N GLY A 15 -2.95 -7.25 10.57
CA GLY A 15 -1.57 -6.77 10.58
C GLY A 15 -0.81 -7.34 9.39
N LEU A 16 -0.31 -6.47 8.53
CA LEU A 16 0.47 -6.82 7.33
C LEU A 16 1.95 -6.52 7.56
N SER A 17 2.84 -7.38 7.11
CA SER A 17 4.26 -7.03 6.93
C SER A 17 4.42 -5.96 5.84
N ARG A 18 5.64 -5.44 5.70
CA ARG A 18 5.97 -4.46 4.64
C ARG A 18 5.61 -4.97 3.24
N GLU A 19 5.92 -6.22 2.95
CA GLU A 19 5.71 -6.83 1.63
C GLU A 19 4.22 -7.06 1.36
N GLU A 20 3.49 -7.55 2.36
CA GLU A 20 2.04 -7.73 2.28
C GLU A 20 1.32 -6.38 2.14
N ALA A 21 1.74 -5.34 2.87
CA ALA A 21 1.16 -4.01 2.80
C ALA A 21 1.36 -3.37 1.42
N ALA A 22 2.56 -3.47 0.85
CA ALA A 22 2.86 -2.98 -0.48
C ALA A 22 2.02 -3.70 -1.55
N ARG A 23 1.94 -5.04 -1.45
CA ARG A 23 1.10 -5.87 -2.32
C ARG A 23 -0.39 -5.50 -2.19
N TYR A 24 -0.86 -5.27 -0.97
CA TYR A 24 -2.27 -4.98 -0.68
C TYR A 24 -2.75 -3.71 -1.41
N ILE A 25 -1.92 -2.67 -1.46
CA ILE A 25 -2.24 -1.42 -2.19
C ILE A 25 -1.74 -1.40 -3.64
N GLY A 26 -1.21 -2.52 -4.14
CA GLY A 26 -0.82 -2.68 -5.55
C GLY A 26 0.50 -2.00 -5.96
N VAL A 27 1.44 -1.79 -5.05
CA VAL A 27 2.74 -1.15 -5.35
C VAL A 27 3.94 -2.02 -4.94
N GLY A 28 5.13 -1.72 -5.46
CA GLY A 28 6.37 -2.35 -5.02
C GLY A 28 6.85 -1.85 -3.66
N CYS A 29 7.63 -2.65 -2.92
CA CYS A 29 8.05 -2.31 -1.55
C CYS A 29 8.84 -1.00 -1.45
N THR A 30 9.69 -0.69 -2.43
CA THR A 30 10.41 0.60 -2.48
C THR A 30 9.44 1.77 -2.58
N LYS A 31 8.42 1.65 -3.44
CA LYS A 31 7.41 2.69 -3.61
C LYS A 31 6.55 2.85 -2.36
N PHE A 32 6.22 1.74 -1.72
CA PHE A 32 5.51 1.75 -0.45
C PHE A 32 6.29 2.52 0.63
N ASP A 33 7.60 2.27 0.77
CA ASP A 33 8.42 3.00 1.72
C ASP A 33 8.46 4.51 1.43
N GLU A 34 8.56 4.91 0.15
CA GLU A 34 8.44 6.31 -0.25
C GLU A 34 7.10 6.91 0.18
N MET A 35 5.99 6.20 -0.06
CA MET A 35 4.64 6.66 0.34
C MET A 35 4.50 6.77 1.87
N VAL A 36 5.16 5.90 2.64
CA VAL A 36 5.18 6.01 4.11
C VAL A 36 6.04 7.19 4.56
N ALA A 37 7.17 7.43 3.88
CA ALA A 37 8.09 8.52 4.19
C ALA A 37 7.50 9.90 3.87
N ASP A 38 6.79 10.03 2.73
CA ASP A 38 6.15 11.28 2.31
C ASP A 38 4.75 11.52 2.92
N GLY A 39 4.24 10.55 3.69
CA GLY A 39 3.00 10.69 4.47
C GLY A 39 1.73 10.27 3.74
N ARG A 40 1.82 9.79 2.49
CA ARG A 40 0.68 9.22 1.75
C ARG A 40 0.17 7.91 2.34
N MET A 41 1.04 7.16 3.02
CA MET A 41 0.70 5.91 3.71
C MET A 41 0.98 6.00 5.22
N PRO A 42 0.23 5.26 6.05
CA PRO A 42 0.41 5.32 7.50
C PRO A 42 1.76 4.75 7.92
N ARG A 43 2.33 5.31 8.98
CA ARG A 43 3.51 4.74 9.64
C ARG A 43 3.18 3.37 10.27
N PRO A 44 4.14 2.44 10.29
CA PRO A 44 3.92 1.13 10.89
C PRO A 44 3.71 1.20 12.40
N LYS A 45 3.03 0.19 12.93
CA LYS A 45 2.99 -0.12 14.36
C LYS A 45 4.17 -1.05 14.68
N ARG A 46 4.83 -0.80 15.82
CA ARG A 46 5.81 -1.72 16.40
C ARG A 46 5.13 -2.50 17.53
N VAL A 47 5.08 -3.81 17.39
CA VAL A 47 4.59 -4.73 18.43
C VAL A 47 5.75 -5.64 18.76
N ASP A 48 6.36 -5.41 19.93
CA ASP A 48 7.62 -6.03 20.33
C ASP A 48 8.69 -5.92 19.22
N GLY A 49 9.15 -7.04 18.67
CA GLY A 49 10.14 -7.11 17.59
C GLY A 49 9.56 -7.03 16.17
N ARG A 50 8.23 -6.93 16.01
CA ARG A 50 7.59 -6.92 14.68
C ARG A 50 7.12 -5.53 14.29
N VAL A 51 7.32 -5.22 13.01
CA VAL A 51 6.82 -4.02 12.34
C VAL A 51 5.65 -4.44 11.47
N ILE A 52 4.45 -3.93 11.78
CA ILE A 52 3.21 -4.29 11.08
C ILE A 52 2.41 -3.06 10.68
N TRP A 53 1.73 -3.14 9.54
CA TRP A 53 0.77 -2.15 9.07
C TRP A 53 -0.64 -2.63 9.31
N ASP A 54 -1.48 -1.71 9.75
CA ASP A 54 -2.88 -1.97 10.03
C ASP A 54 -3.68 -1.83 8.73
N ARG A 55 -4.33 -2.92 8.28
CA ARG A 55 -5.08 -2.96 7.02
C ARG A 55 -6.10 -1.82 6.88
N LEU A 56 -6.88 -1.50 7.91
CA LEU A 56 -7.87 -0.42 7.78
C LEU A 56 -7.24 0.97 7.73
N ARG A 57 -6.04 1.15 8.31
CA ARG A 57 -5.32 2.41 8.16
C ARG A 57 -4.78 2.55 6.74
N LEU A 58 -4.36 1.45 6.13
CA LEU A 58 -3.99 1.42 4.71
C LEU A 58 -5.21 1.73 3.84
N ASP A 59 -6.36 1.10 4.08
CA ASP A 59 -7.61 1.37 3.35
C ASP A 59 -8.02 2.85 3.44
N ALA A 60 -8.01 3.41 4.64
CA ALA A 60 -8.36 4.81 4.88
C ALA A 60 -7.38 5.77 4.18
N ALA A 61 -6.08 5.54 4.30
CA ALA A 61 -5.07 6.37 3.64
C ALA A 61 -5.11 6.24 2.12
N PHE A 62 -5.37 5.03 1.60
CA PHE A 62 -5.50 4.80 0.17
C PHE A 62 -6.73 5.50 -0.41
N SER A 63 -7.84 5.48 0.32
CA SER A 63 -9.08 6.17 -0.06
C SER A 63 -8.94 7.69 -0.06
N ASP A 64 -7.99 8.23 0.71
CA ASP A 64 -7.68 9.66 0.80
C ASP A 64 -6.64 10.11 -0.25
N LEU A 65 -6.04 9.18 -1.00
CA LEU A 65 -5.10 9.56 -2.06
C LEU A 65 -5.82 10.39 -3.12
N ASP A 66 -5.29 11.58 -3.38
CA ASP A 66 -5.73 12.38 -4.51
C ASP A 66 -5.60 11.58 -5.81
N GLU A 67 -6.70 11.53 -6.59
CA GLU A 67 -6.62 11.08 -7.96
C GLU A 67 -5.70 12.03 -8.74
N ASP A 68 -4.76 11.47 -9.50
CA ASP A 68 -3.84 12.26 -10.30
C ASP A 68 -4.65 13.07 -11.32
N LYS A 69 -4.82 14.37 -11.04
CA LYS A 69 -5.56 15.32 -11.89
C LYS A 69 -4.82 15.64 -13.19
N ARG A 70 -3.77 14.89 -13.55
CA ARG A 70 -3.17 14.95 -14.88
C ARG A 70 -4.24 14.56 -15.91
N ILE A 71 -4.90 15.59 -16.45
CA ILE A 71 -5.81 15.47 -17.58
C ILE A 71 -5.06 14.72 -18.67
N ASN A 72 -5.54 13.53 -19.03
CA ASN A 72 -4.98 12.81 -20.15
C ASN A 72 -5.24 13.68 -21.39
N PRO A 73 -4.21 14.04 -22.18
CA PRO A 73 -4.40 14.83 -23.41
C PRO A 73 -5.44 14.24 -24.36
N LEU A 74 -5.65 12.92 -24.30
CA LEU A 74 -6.64 12.20 -25.09
C LEU A 74 -8.09 12.44 -24.66
N ASP A 75 -8.35 12.82 -23.41
CA ASP A 75 -9.70 13.13 -22.91
C ASP A 75 -10.29 14.41 -23.54
N ARG A 76 -9.45 15.25 -24.18
CA ARG A 76 -9.86 16.50 -24.85
C ARG A 76 -10.34 16.31 -26.28
N LEU A 77 -10.19 15.12 -26.87
CA LEU A 77 -10.62 14.82 -28.23
C LEU A 77 -11.99 14.11 -28.16
N ARG A 78 -13.08 14.89 -28.12
CA ARG A 78 -14.45 14.39 -28.31
C ARG A 78 -15.15 15.14 -29.44
#